data_AF-A0A558Y0Q7-F1
#
_entry.id   AF-A0A558Y0Q7-F1
#
_cell.length_a   1.000
_cell.length_b   1.000
_cell.length_c   1.000
_cell.angle_alpha   90.00
_cell.angle_beta   90.00
_cell.angle_gamma   90.00
#
_symmetry.space_group_name_H-M   'P 1'
#
loop_
_entity.id
_entity.type
_entity.pdbx_description
1 polymer ?
#
loop_
_entity_poly.entity_id
_entity_poly.type
_entity_poly.pdbx_seq_one_letter_code
_entity_poly.pdbx_strand_id
1 'polypeptide(L)'
;MENFGAVLKDIRISKNFRLKDLSCNEISESTISRFENGITKLSINHFYILLNRLGISFSEFEELVHCYYSKKECLFEELEHAVNSSDIFLLQELVDKIELKQKQEKSLCNYHIKLIAEQQINRLANLPYNSSKCNELIKYLLSVD
;
A
#
# COMPACT_ATOMS: atom_id res chain seq x y z
N MET A 1 -10.27 -7.13 -2.79
CA MET A 1 -9.93 -5.87 -3.49
C MET A 1 -10.53 -4.75 -2.67
N GLU A 2 -9.72 -3.79 -2.22
CA GLU A 2 -10.19 -2.67 -1.43
C GLU A 2 -11.14 -1.82 -2.29
N ASN A 3 -12.37 -1.61 -1.84
CA ASN A 3 -13.35 -0.77 -2.52
C ASN A 3 -13.30 0.64 -1.93
N PHE A 4 -12.39 1.47 -2.44
CA PHE A 4 -12.27 2.87 -2.02
C PHE A 4 -13.57 3.67 -2.17
N GLY A 5 -14.44 3.29 -3.11
CA GLY A 5 -15.77 3.87 -3.24
C GLY A 5 -16.65 3.64 -2.02
N ALA A 6 -16.62 2.43 -1.45
CA ALA A 6 -17.40 2.12 -0.24
C ALA A 6 -16.95 2.96 0.95
N VAL A 7 -15.63 3.12 1.14
CA VAL A 7 -15.08 3.98 2.20
C VAL A 7 -15.49 5.44 1.98
N LEU A 8 -15.39 5.95 0.75
CA LEU A 8 -15.84 7.31 0.42
C LEU A 8 -17.35 7.51 0.70
N LYS A 9 -18.18 6.50 0.40
CA LYS A 9 -19.61 6.51 0.67
C LYS A 9 -19.91 6.65 2.16
N ASP A 10 -19.20 5.90 3.00
CA ASP A 10 -19.40 5.92 4.44
C ASP A 10 -18.96 7.28 5.04
N ILE A 11 -17.88 7.88 4.54
CA ILE A 11 -17.46 9.24 4.88
C ILE A 11 -18.54 10.26 4.47
N ARG A 12 -19.05 10.14 3.23
CA ARG A 12 -20.08 11.04 2.72
C ARG A 12 -21.34 10.99 3.59
N ILE A 13 -21.83 9.79 3.90
CA ILE A 13 -23.03 9.59 4.71
C ILE A 13 -22.83 10.08 6.15
N SER A 14 -21.69 9.78 6.77
CA SER A 14 -21.40 10.24 8.15
C SER A 14 -21.32 11.76 8.28
N LYS A 15 -20.86 12.47 7.23
CA LYS A 15 -20.89 13.94 7.16
C LYS A 15 -22.26 14.51 6.74
N ASN A 16 -23.29 13.67 6.55
CA ASN A 16 -24.62 14.05 6.07
C ASN A 16 -24.66 14.70 4.67
N PHE A 17 -23.70 14.38 3.79
CA PHE A 17 -23.69 14.85 2.41
C PHE A 17 -24.51 13.93 1.50
N ARG A 18 -25.29 14.53 0.60
CA ARG A 18 -25.97 13.84 -0.51
C ARG A 18 -25.06 13.81 -1.74
N LEU A 19 -25.37 12.96 -2.72
CA LEU A 19 -24.60 12.90 -3.98
C LEU A 19 -24.55 14.26 -4.69
N LYS A 20 -25.69 14.96 -4.76
CA LYS A 20 -25.78 16.32 -5.31
C LYS A 20 -24.84 17.32 -4.65
N ASP A 21 -24.53 17.15 -3.36
CA ASP A 21 -23.65 18.06 -2.61
C ASP A 21 -22.18 17.84 -3.00
N LEU A 22 -21.81 16.64 -3.47
CA LEU A 22 -20.48 16.33 -4.00
C LEU A 22 -20.38 16.52 -5.52
N SER A 23 -21.48 16.47 -6.25
CA SER A 23 -21.46 16.63 -7.70
C SER A 23 -21.07 18.05 -8.10
N CYS A 24 -20.42 18.17 -9.26
CA CYS A 24 -20.08 19.44 -9.90
C CYS A 24 -19.94 19.26 -11.41
N ASN A 25 -19.51 20.30 -12.12
CA ASN A 25 -19.33 20.26 -13.58
C ASN A 25 -18.35 19.17 -14.05
N GLU A 26 -17.40 18.79 -13.20
CA GLU A 26 -16.39 17.76 -13.50
C GLU A 26 -16.88 16.34 -13.19
N ILE A 27 -17.81 16.17 -12.23
CA ILE A 27 -18.26 14.85 -11.78
C ILE A 27 -19.76 14.83 -11.44
N SER A 28 -20.49 13.96 -12.14
CA SER A 28 -21.93 13.79 -11.98
C SER A 28 -22.30 12.91 -10.77
N GLU A 29 -23.49 13.11 -10.21
CA GLU A 29 -24.06 12.23 -9.16
C GLU A 29 -24.04 10.75 -9.57
N SER A 30 -24.32 10.48 -10.85
CA SER A 30 -24.32 9.11 -11.39
C SER A 30 -22.93 8.48 -11.33
N THR A 31 -21.88 9.25 -11.62
CA THR A 31 -20.49 8.80 -11.57
C THR A 31 -20.06 8.53 -10.14
N ILE A 32 -20.40 9.41 -9.21
CA ILE A 32 -20.13 9.25 -7.77
C ILE A 32 -20.81 7.99 -7.25
N SER A 33 -22.10 7.82 -7.53
CA SER A 33 -22.87 6.63 -7.12
C SER A 33 -22.26 5.34 -7.67
N ARG A 34 -21.88 5.32 -8.94
CA ARG A 34 -21.24 4.14 -9.55
C ARG A 34 -19.88 3.86 -8.90
N PHE A 35 -19.09 4.87 -8.57
CA PHE A 35 -17.82 4.70 -7.86
C PHE A 35 -18.05 4.15 -6.46
N GLU A 36 -18.94 4.78 -5.69
CA GLU A 36 -19.29 4.38 -4.32
C GLU A 36 -19.78 2.93 -4.21
N ASN A 37 -20.44 2.42 -5.25
CA ASN A 37 -20.93 1.05 -5.31
C ASN A 37 -19.95 0.08 -6.03
N GLY A 38 -18.71 0.50 -6.31
CA GLY A 38 -17.68 -0.34 -6.94
C GLY A 38 -17.92 -0.67 -8.42
N ILE A 39 -18.83 0.03 -9.10
CA ILE A 39 -19.21 -0.20 -10.51
C ILE A 39 -18.21 0.46 -11.47
N THR A 40 -17.58 1.56 -11.06
CA THR A 40 -16.59 2.27 -11.88
C THR A 40 -15.39 2.72 -11.06
N LYS A 41 -14.28 2.99 -11.73
CA LYS A 41 -13.09 3.62 -11.14
C LYS A 41 -13.11 5.11 -11.46
N LEU A 42 -12.50 5.93 -10.60
CA LEU A 42 -12.31 7.36 -10.86
C LEU A 42 -10.90 7.64 -11.36
N SER A 43 -10.75 8.71 -12.13
CA SER A 43 -9.45 9.34 -12.33
C SER A 43 -8.96 9.94 -11.02
N ILE A 44 -7.65 10.13 -10.89
CA ILE A 44 -7.06 10.73 -9.69
C ILE A 44 -7.59 12.15 -9.45
N ASN A 45 -7.79 12.94 -10.51
CA ASN A 45 -8.34 14.30 -10.42
C ASN A 45 -9.76 14.29 -9.85
N HIS A 46 -10.63 13.41 -10.36
CA HIS A 46 -11.99 13.27 -9.83
C HIS A 46 -11.99 12.82 -8.37
N PHE A 47 -11.09 11.92 -8.00
CA PHE A 47 -10.96 11.48 -6.62
C PHE A 47 -10.58 12.64 -5.69
N TYR A 48 -9.57 13.44 -6.04
CA TYR A 48 -9.21 14.64 -5.27
C TYR A 48 -10.33 15.68 -5.19
N ILE A 49 -11.12 15.86 -6.26
CA ILE A 49 -12.30 16.73 -6.22
C ILE A 49 -13.27 16.25 -5.14
N LEU A 50 -13.56 14.94 -5.06
CA LEU A 50 -14.46 14.39 -4.05
C LEU A 50 -13.92 14.56 -2.63
N LEU A 51 -12.63 14.29 -2.40
CA LEU A 51 -11.99 14.49 -1.10
C LEU A 51 -12.06 15.96 -0.65
N ASN A 52 -11.71 16.89 -1.55
CA ASN A 52 -11.78 18.33 -1.28
C ASN A 52 -13.20 18.78 -0.93
N ARG A 53 -14.22 18.27 -1.61
CA ARG A 53 -15.63 18.59 -1.33
C ARG A 53 -16.14 17.98 -0.03
N LEU A 54 -15.61 16.83 0.37
CA LEU A 54 -15.84 16.22 1.69
C LEU A 54 -15.06 16.90 2.82
N GLY A 55 -14.12 17.80 2.47
CA GLY A 55 -13.24 18.48 3.41
C GLY A 55 -12.34 17.48 4.15
N ILE A 56 -11.82 16.48 3.44
CA ILE A 56 -10.86 15.51 3.99
C ILE A 56 -9.59 15.49 3.14
N SER A 57 -8.47 15.20 3.80
CA SER A 57 -7.20 15.01 3.10
C SER A 57 -7.11 13.59 2.53
N PHE A 58 -6.20 13.38 1.58
CA PHE A 58 -5.88 12.03 1.10
C PHE A 58 -5.33 11.14 2.22
N SER A 59 -4.50 11.69 3.11
CA SER A 59 -3.94 10.96 4.26
C SER A 59 -5.03 10.49 5.24
N GLU A 60 -5.99 11.35 5.57
CA GLU A 60 -7.15 10.98 6.40
C GLU A 60 -7.98 9.88 5.72
N PHE A 61 -8.18 9.98 4.40
CA PHE A 61 -8.84 8.92 3.64
C PHE A 61 -8.07 7.60 3.73
N GLU A 62 -6.74 7.61 3.57
CA GLU A 62 -5.88 6.42 3.66
C GLU A 62 -5.99 5.77 5.05
N GLU A 63 -5.99 6.55 6.13
CA GLU A 63 -6.19 6.05 7.49
C GLU A 63 -7.55 5.36 7.64
N LEU A 64 -8.63 5.94 7.10
CA LEU A 64 -9.96 5.34 7.14
C LEU A 64 -10.03 4.06 6.32
N VAL A 65 -9.39 4.00 5.16
CA VAL A 65 -9.24 2.77 4.37
C VAL A 65 -8.52 1.69 5.20
N HIS A 66 -7.47 2.05 5.93
CA HIS A 66 -6.76 1.12 6.81
C HIS A 66 -7.65 0.57 7.92
N CYS A 67 -8.43 1.43 8.58
CA CYS A 67 -9.42 0.98 9.56
C CYS A 67 -10.47 0.06 8.95
N TYR A 68 -10.90 0.34 7.71
CA TYR A 68 -11.97 -0.39 7.05
C TYR A 68 -11.57 -1.79 6.57
N TYR A 69 -10.36 -1.92 6.01
CA TYR A 69 -9.91 -3.18 5.40
C TYR A 69 -8.98 -4.02 6.27
N SER A 70 -8.68 -3.55 7.49
CA SER A 70 -7.92 -4.26 8.53
C SER A 70 -6.81 -5.15 7.96
N LYS A 71 -5.76 -4.53 7.42
CA LYS A 71 -4.38 -5.05 7.26
C LYS A 71 -3.70 -4.27 6.14
N LYS A 72 -3.00 -3.19 6.51
CA LYS A 72 -1.83 -2.81 5.71
C LYS A 72 -0.82 -3.92 5.97
N GLU A 73 -0.68 -4.88 5.06
CA GLU A 73 0.51 -5.74 5.08
C GLU A 73 1.69 -4.85 4.67
N CYS A 74 2.31 -4.20 5.65
CA CYS A 74 3.48 -3.39 5.45
C CYS A 74 4.71 -4.29 5.62
N LEU A 75 5.11 -4.96 4.53
CA LEU A 75 6.26 -5.87 4.53
C LEU A 75 7.57 -5.19 4.99
N PHE A 76 7.65 -3.86 4.86
CA PHE A 76 8.78 -3.09 5.35
C PHE A 76 8.77 -2.93 6.88
N GLU A 77 7.61 -2.71 7.50
CA GLU A 77 7.48 -2.73 8.97
C GLU A 77 7.76 -4.13 9.54
N GLU A 78 7.31 -5.18 8.84
CA GLU A 78 7.63 -6.57 9.20
C GLU A 78 9.14 -6.84 9.11
N LEU A 79 9.80 -6.33 8.07
CA LEU A 79 11.26 -6.37 7.93
C LEU A 79 11.95 -5.65 9.10
N GLU A 80 11.54 -4.40 9.38
CA GLU A 80 12.11 -3.60 10.45
C GLU A 80 11.98 -4.30 11.80
N HIS A 81 10.80 -4.84 12.11
CA HIS A 81 10.56 -5.62 13.32
C HIS A 81 11.45 -6.86 13.39
N ALA A 82 11.55 -7.66 12.32
CA ALA A 82 12.38 -8.86 12.28
C ALA A 82 13.88 -8.56 12.42
N VAL A 83 14.34 -7.46 11.81
CA VAL A 83 15.73 -6.99 11.94
C VAL A 83 16.02 -6.49 13.35
N ASN A 84 15.14 -5.69 13.93
CA ASN A 84 15.31 -5.12 15.28
C ASN A 84 15.27 -6.19 16.38
N SER A 85 14.45 -7.24 16.19
CA SER A 85 14.42 -8.39 17.08
C SER A 85 15.58 -9.37 16.89
N SER A 86 16.36 -9.23 15.80
CA SER A 86 17.42 -10.16 15.41
C SER A 86 16.94 -11.61 15.30
N ASP A 87 15.68 -11.80 14.91
CA ASP A 87 15.05 -13.11 14.82
C ASP A 87 15.16 -13.66 13.39
N ILE A 88 16.03 -14.67 13.22
CA ILE A 88 16.24 -15.34 11.93
C ILE A 88 14.96 -16.02 11.44
N PHE A 89 14.11 -16.55 12.34
CA PHE A 89 12.88 -17.23 11.95
C PHE A 89 11.86 -16.24 11.40
N LEU A 90 11.71 -15.06 12.03
CA LEU A 90 10.84 -14.00 11.51
C LEU A 90 11.31 -13.50 10.14
N LEU A 91 12.63 -13.38 9.94
CA LEU A 91 13.18 -13.04 8.62
C LEU A 91 12.89 -14.10 7.57
N GLN A 92 12.99 -15.40 7.93
CA GLN A 92 12.67 -16.50 7.02
C GLN A 92 11.18 -16.54 6.66
N GLU A 93 10.29 -16.39 7.64
CA GLU A 93 8.85 -16.31 7.42
C GLU A 93 8.50 -15.13 6.47
N LEU A 94 9.16 -13.98 6.66
CA LEU A 94 9.00 -12.83 5.79
C LEU A 94 9.45 -13.13 4.35
N VAL A 95 10.58 -13.81 4.16
CA VAL A 95 11.04 -14.23 2.83
C VAL A 95 10.00 -15.14 2.17
N ASP A 96 9.53 -16.19 2.86
CA ASP A 96 8.55 -17.13 2.32
C ASP A 96 7.23 -16.43 1.93
N LYS A 97 6.76 -15.54 2.81
CA LYS A 97 5.56 -14.71 2.56
C LYS A 97 5.73 -13.85 1.31
N ILE A 98 6.89 -13.21 1.14
CA ILE A 98 7.19 -12.40 -0.04
C ILE A 98 7.24 -13.27 -1.30
N GLU A 99 7.84 -14.46 -1.24
CA GLU A 99 7.92 -15.35 -2.39
C GLU A 99 6.54 -15.85 -2.85
N LEU A 100 5.63 -16.14 -1.91
CA LEU A 100 4.24 -16.45 -2.24
C LEU A 100 3.53 -15.28 -2.92
N LYS A 101 3.73 -14.06 -2.43
CA LYS A 101 3.16 -12.83 -3.05
C LYS A 101 3.72 -12.59 -4.45
N GLN A 102 5.02 -12.75 -4.65
CA GLN A 102 5.69 -12.55 -5.95
C GLN A 102 5.20 -13.51 -7.04
N LYS A 103 4.73 -14.71 -6.65
CA LYS A 103 4.09 -15.65 -7.58
C LYS A 103 2.73 -15.17 -8.08
N GLN A 104 2.02 -14.39 -7.26
CA GLN A 104 0.71 -13.82 -7.60
C GLN A 104 0.85 -12.50 -8.35
N GLU A 105 1.70 -11.61 -7.85
CA GLU A 105 1.91 -10.27 -8.40
C GLU A 105 3.38 -9.86 -8.23
N LYS A 106 4.04 -9.55 -9.35
CA LYS A 106 5.44 -9.12 -9.34
C LYS A 106 5.56 -7.71 -8.80
N SER A 107 6.34 -7.53 -7.74
CA SER A 107 6.64 -6.21 -7.15
C SER A 107 8.14 -6.03 -6.96
N LEU A 108 8.70 -4.98 -7.58
CA LEU A 108 10.11 -4.66 -7.43
C LEU A 108 10.46 -4.35 -5.96
N CYS A 109 9.59 -3.60 -5.27
CA CYS A 109 9.76 -3.26 -3.86
C CYS A 109 9.81 -4.54 -3.00
N ASN A 110 8.85 -5.45 -3.18
CA ASN A 110 8.82 -6.70 -2.42
C ASN A 110 10.08 -7.53 -2.68
N TYR A 111 10.59 -7.52 -3.92
CA TYR A 111 11.81 -8.25 -4.28
C TYR A 111 13.02 -7.66 -3.54
N HIS A 112 13.17 -6.34 -3.48
CA HIS A 112 14.25 -5.71 -2.73
C HIS A 112 14.13 -5.93 -1.21
N ILE A 113 12.92 -5.88 -0.64
CA ILE A 113 12.69 -6.24 0.77
C ILE A 113 13.19 -7.68 1.03
N LYS A 114 12.89 -8.62 0.13
CA LYS A 114 13.39 -9.99 0.22
C LYS A 114 14.91 -10.06 0.22
N LEU A 115 15.57 -9.37 -0.71
CA LEU A 115 17.03 -9.36 -0.80
C LEU A 115 17.67 -8.83 0.49
N ILE A 116 17.08 -7.78 1.08
CA ILE A 116 17.51 -7.23 2.36
C ILE A 116 17.33 -8.27 3.47
N ALA A 117 16.16 -8.92 3.57
CA ALA A 117 15.90 -9.97 4.56
C ALA A 117 16.90 -11.13 4.46
N GLU A 118 17.16 -11.64 3.24
CA GLU A 118 18.16 -12.69 2.99
C GLU A 118 19.57 -12.27 3.44
N GLN A 119 19.95 -11.01 3.21
CA GLN A 119 21.25 -10.49 3.65
C GLN A 119 21.32 -10.36 5.18
N GLN A 120 20.21 -10.00 5.83
CA GLN A 120 20.12 -9.96 7.29
C GLN A 120 20.21 -11.36 7.91
N ILE A 121 19.60 -12.37 7.29
CA ILE A 121 19.77 -13.77 7.68
C ILE A 121 21.24 -14.19 7.60
N ASN A 122 21.92 -13.88 6.48
CA ASN A 122 23.35 -14.18 6.33
C ASN A 122 24.17 -13.52 7.44
N ARG A 123 23.92 -12.23 7.72
CA ARG A 123 24.60 -11.49 8.80
C ARG A 123 24.42 -12.18 10.15
N LEU A 124 23.20 -12.55 10.52
CA LEU A 124 22.88 -13.18 11.81
C LEU A 124 23.42 -14.61 11.90
N ALA A 125 23.51 -15.32 10.78
CA ALA A 125 24.11 -16.66 10.68
C ALA A 125 25.65 -16.66 10.56
N ASN A 126 26.30 -15.49 10.63
CA ASN A 126 27.74 -15.31 10.38
C ASN A 126 28.20 -15.83 9.00
N LEU A 127 27.33 -15.75 8.01
CA LEU A 127 27.62 -16.05 6.61
C LEU A 127 27.99 -14.76 5.85
N PRO A 128 28.83 -14.85 4.82
CA PRO A 128 29.13 -13.69 3.99
C PRO A 128 27.87 -13.19 3.26
N TYR A 129 27.76 -11.88 3.10
CA TYR A 129 26.76 -11.29 2.22
C TYR A 129 26.93 -11.78 0.78
N ASN A 130 25.83 -11.88 0.05
CA ASN A 130 25.87 -12.16 -1.37
C ASN A 130 26.18 -10.88 -2.14
N SER A 131 27.44 -10.71 -2.56
CA SER A 131 27.92 -9.50 -3.24
C SER A 131 27.12 -9.14 -4.51
N SER A 132 26.64 -10.15 -5.26
CA SER A 132 25.84 -9.91 -6.46
C SER A 132 24.49 -9.26 -6.10
N LYS A 133 23.78 -9.82 -5.12
CA LYS A 133 22.51 -9.28 -4.62
C LYS A 133 22.68 -7.91 -3.95
N CYS A 134 23.77 -7.71 -3.21
CA CYS A 134 24.10 -6.41 -2.64
C CYS A 134 24.35 -5.36 -3.72
N ASN A 135 25.09 -5.70 -4.77
CA ASN A 135 25.34 -4.79 -5.89
C ASN A 135 24.06 -4.42 -6.65
N GLU A 136 23.11 -5.35 -6.76
CA GLU A 136 21.79 -5.08 -7.32
C GLU A 136 21.04 -4.02 -6.49
N LEU A 137 21.00 -4.18 -5.16
CA LEU A 137 20.39 -3.20 -4.26
C LEU A 137 21.09 -1.84 -4.32
N ILE A 138 22.44 -1.83 -4.31
CA ILE A 138 23.23 -0.60 -4.40
C ILE A 138 22.92 0.13 -5.71
N LYS A 139 22.89 -0.60 -6.83
CA LYS A 139 22.57 -0.02 -8.14
C LYS A 139 21.18 0.60 -8.12
N TYR A 140 20.18 -0.10 -7.59
CA TYR A 140 18.82 0.41 -7.47
C TYR A 140 18.73 1.68 -6.61
N LEU A 141 19.41 1.70 -5.46
CA LEU A 141 19.37 2.83 -4.51
C LEU A 141 20.14 4.06 -5.03
N LEU A 142 21.18 3.85 -5.85
CA LEU A 142 22.03 4.93 -6.36
C LEU A 142 21.64 5.38 -7.78
N SER A 143 20.79 4.65 -8.51
CA SER A 143 20.33 5.03 -9.85
C SER A 143 19.20 6.06 -9.84
N VAL A 144 19.24 7.03 -8.92
CA VAL A 144 18.25 8.11 -8.86
C VAL A 144 18.76 9.24 -9.75
N ASP A 145 18.20 9.36 -10.95
CA ASP A 145 18.28 10.58 -11.77
C ASP A 145 17.33 11.66 -11.21
#